data_AF-A0A2V6NJQ1-F1
#
_entry.id   AF-A0A2V6NJQ1-F1
#
_cell.length_a   1.000
_cell.length_b   1.000
_cell.length_c   1.000
_cell.angle_alpha   90.00
_cell.angle_beta   90.00
_cell.angle_gamma   90.00
#
_symmetry.space_group_name_H-M   'P 1'
#
loop_
_entity.id
_entity.type
_entity.pdbx_description
1 polymer ?
#
loop_
_entity_poly.entity_id
_entity_poly.type
_entity_poly.pdbx_seq_one_letter_code
_entity_poly.pdbx_strand_id
1 'polypeptide(L)' 'MAQGEAPIKQAVRWIEDRLLDDPKADRTKLIDQASRQFDLSPLDEEFLFRHLTEKHRTP' A
#
# COMPACT_ATOMS: atom_id res chain seq x y z
N MET A 1 -17.27 12.87 -15.73
CA MET A 1 -15.82 12.65 -15.82
C MET A 1 -15.54 11.45 -14.94
N ALA A 2 -15.07 10.34 -15.51
CA ALA A 2 -14.70 9.18 -14.70
C ALA A 2 -13.61 9.66 -13.74
N GLN A 3 -13.93 9.76 -12.45
CA GLN A 3 -12.97 10.15 -11.42
C GLN A 3 -11.88 9.10 -11.47
N GLY A 4 -10.75 9.45 -12.12
CA GLY A 4 -9.60 8.58 -12.25
C GLY A 4 -9.29 8.03 -10.87
N GLU A 5 -9.34 6.70 -10.74
CA GLU A 5 -9.14 6.04 -9.48
C GLU A 5 -7.78 6.47 -8.94
N ALA A 6 -7.75 7.03 -7.72
CA ALA A 6 -6.53 7.59 -7.18
C ALA A 6 -5.44 6.50 -7.14
N PRO A 7 -4.20 6.80 -7.54
CA PRO A 7 -3.12 5.80 -7.64
C PRO A 7 -2.89 5.07 -6.31
N ILE A 8 -3.15 5.76 -5.19
CA ILE A 8 -3.17 5.18 -3.84
C ILE A 8 -4.10 3.98 -3.69
N LYS A 9 -5.29 3.99 -4.30
CA LYS A 9 -6.25 2.87 -4.23
C LYS A 9 -5.74 1.66 -5.01
N GLN A 10 -5.10 1.90 -6.16
CA GLN A 10 -4.49 0.84 -6.96
C GLN A 10 -3.31 0.21 -6.22
N ALA A 11 -2.49 1.03 -5.55
CA ALA A 11 -1.41 0.59 -4.69
C ALA A 11 -1.91 -0.25 -3.52
N VAL A 12 -2.95 0.19 -2.79
CA VAL A 12 -3.56 -0.59 -1.70
C VAL A 12 -3.99 -1.96 -2.20
N ARG A 13 -4.76 -2.01 -3.30
CA ARG A 13 -5.26 -3.26 -3.86
C ARG A 13 -4.12 -4.19 -4.27
N TRP A 14 -3.06 -3.65 -4.85
CA TRP A 14 -1.87 -4.42 -5.22
C TRP A 14 -1.17 -5.00 -3.98
N ILE A 15 -1.02 -4.22 -2.91
CA ILE A 15 -0.41 -4.69 -1.67
C ILE A 15 -1.28 -5.77 -1.01
N GLU A 16 -2.60 -5.59 -0.98
CA GLU A 16 -3.54 -6.58 -0.44
C GLU A 16 -3.47 -7.90 -1.21
N ASP A 17 -3.42 -7.85 -2.54
CA ASP A 17 -3.26 -9.04 -3.39
C ASP A 17 -1.96 -9.80 -3.04
N ARG A 18 -0.85 -9.08 -2.83
CA ARG A 18 0.41 -9.68 -2.39
C ARG A 18 0.37 -10.25 -0.99
N LEU A 19 -0.37 -9.64 -0.08
CA LEU A 19 -0.57 -10.16 1.27
C LEU A 19 -1.52 -11.35 1.31
N LEU A 20 -2.43 -11.48 0.35
CA LEU A 20 -3.26 -12.67 0.19
C LEU A 20 -2.44 -13.86 -0.30
N ASP A 21 -1.52 -13.63 -1.23
CA ASP A 21 -0.60 -14.66 -1.75
C ASP A 21 0.47 -15.03 -0.72
N ASP A 22 1.12 -14.04 -0.11
CA ASP A 22 2.10 -14.21 0.96
C ASP A 22 1.77 -13.30 2.16
N PRO A 23 1.03 -13.81 3.16
CA PRO A 23 0.69 -13.03 4.36
C PRO A 23 1.90 -12.73 5.26
N LYS A 24 3.06 -13.34 5.00
CA LYS A 24 4.32 -13.08 5.71
C LYS A 24 5.22 -12.10 4.95
N ALA A 25 4.80 -11.65 3.76
CA ALA A 25 5.52 -10.65 3.00
C ALA A 25 5.71 -9.37 3.82
N ASP A 26 6.88 -8.78 3.67
CA ASP A 26 7.23 -7.54 4.36
C ASP A 26 6.42 -6.38 3.78
N ARG A 27 5.45 -5.90 4.55
CA ARG A 27 4.58 -4.79 4.15
C ARG A 27 5.37 -3.55 3.78
N THR A 28 6.46 -3.27 4.47
CA THR A 28 7.32 -2.11 4.17
C THR A 28 7.90 -2.21 2.76
N LYS A 29 8.34 -3.42 2.36
CA LYS A 29 8.85 -3.65 1.00
C LYS A 29 7.75 -3.53 -0.05
N LEU A 30 6.56 -4.06 0.23
CA LEU A 30 5.43 -3.94 -0.68
C LEU A 30 5.01 -2.48 -0.88
N ILE A 31 5.06 -1.66 0.17
CA ILE A 31 4.72 -0.24 0.11
C ILE A 31 5.75 0.53 -0.73
N ASP A 32 7.05 0.31 -0.53
CA ASP A 32 8.10 0.93 -1.36
C ASP A 32 7.97 0.53 -2.84
N GLN A 33 7.66 -0.75 -3.12
CA GLN A 33 7.42 -1.22 -4.48
C GLN A 33 6.18 -0.57 -5.11
N ALA A 34 5.08 -0.50 -4.36
CA ALA A 34 3.86 0.14 -4.83
C ALA A 34 4.04 1.65 -5.04
N SER A 35 4.80 2.31 -4.16
CA SER A 35 5.13 3.73 -4.28
C SER A 35 5.78 4.06 -5.61
N ARG A 36 6.79 3.26 -6.00
CA ARG A 36 7.49 3.41 -7.29
C ARG A 36 6.66 2.97 -8.48
N GLN A 37 5.83 1.94 -8.33
CA GLN A 37 5.04 1.38 -9.43
C GLN A 37 3.85 2.26 -9.81
N PHE A 38 3.22 2.89 -8.82
CA PHE A 38 2.02 3.72 -8.99
C PHE A 38 2.33 5.23 -8.96
N ASP A 39 3.60 5.61 -8.93
CA ASP A 39 4.07 7.00 -8.84
C ASP A 39 3.40 7.75 -7.68
N LEU A 40 3.43 7.12 -6.49
CA LEU A 40 2.83 7.68 -5.29
C LEU A 40 3.64 8.87 -4.80
N SER A 41 2.94 9.87 -4.26
CA SER A 41 3.61 10.96 -3.56
C SER A 41 4.18 10.46 -2.23
N PRO A 42 5.23 11.09 -1.67
CA PRO A 42 5.74 10.76 -0.34
C PRO A 42 4.66 10.75 0.75
N LEU A 43 3.64 11.60 0.60
CA LEU A 43 2.46 11.64 1.48
C LEU A 43 1.60 10.37 1.39
N ASP A 44 1.41 9.85 0.18
CA ASP A 44 0.64 8.63 -0.08
C ASP A 44 1.39 7.40 0.44
N GLU A 45 2.71 7.35 0.27
CA GLU A 45 3.57 6.30 0.83
C GLU A 45 3.54 6.29 2.36
N GLU A 46 3.63 7.46 3.00
CA GLU A 46 3.52 7.57 4.45
C GLU A 46 2.12 7.13 4.94
N PHE A 47 1.06 7.50 4.22
CA PHE A 47 -0.29 7.03 4.52
C PHE A 47 -0.38 5.51 4.44
N LEU A 48 0.15 4.87 3.39
CA LEU A 48 0.20 3.41 3.27
C LEU A 48 0.99 2.78 4.40
N PHE A 49 2.16 3.32 4.71
CA PHE A 49 3.02 2.82 5.78
C PHE A 49 2.26 2.79 7.10
N ARG A 50 1.67 3.92 7.50
CA ARG A 50 0.85 4.01 8.71
C ARG A 50 -0.35 3.06 8.66
N HIS A 51 -1.12 3.08 7.57
CA HIS A 51 -2.33 2.28 7.42
C HIS A 51 -2.08 0.76 7.49
N LEU A 52 -0.96 0.28 6.95
CA LEU A 52 -0.67 -1.16 6.82
C LEU A 52 0.23 -1.68 7.96
N THR A 53 1.04 -0.84 8.58
CA THR A 53 1.87 -1.23 9.73
C THR A 53 1.13 -1.07 11.06
N GLU A 54 0.31 -0.03 11.23
CA GLU A 54 -0.40 0.22 12.48
C GLU A 54 -1.56 -0.77 12.72
N LYS A 55 -2.13 -1.35 11.66
CA LYS A 55 -3.19 -2.37 11.78
C LYS A 55 -2.77 -3.66 12.49
N HIS A 56 -1.48 -3.88 12.73
CA HIS A 56 -0.98 -5.04 13.49
C HIS A 56 -0.53 -4.71 14.91
N ARG A 57 -0.78 -3.49 15.39
CA ARG A 57 -0.55 -3.13 16.79
C ARG A 57 -1.81 -3.40 17.61
N THR A 58 -2.24 -4.65 17.68
CA THR A 58 -3.03 -5.10 18.83
C THR A 58 -2.08 -5.25 20.02
N PRO A 59 -2.41 -4.69 21.20
CA PRO A 59 -1.64 -4.87 22.43
C PRO A 59 -1.60 -6.33 22.89
#